data_AF-A0A950QCS5-F1
#
_entry.id   AF-A0A950QCS5-F1
#
_cell.length_a   1.000
_cell.length_b   1.000
_cell.length_c   1.000
_cell.angle_alpha   90.00
_cell.angle_beta   90.00
_cell.angle_gamma   90.00
#
_symmetry.space_group_name_H-M   'P 1'
#
loop_
_entity.id
_entity.type
_entity.pdbx_description
1 polymer ?
#
loop_
_entity_poly.entity_id
_entity_poly.type
_entity_poly.pdbx_seq_one_letter_code
_entity_poly.pdbx_strand_id
1 'polypeptide(L)'
;MTTIRSIRVFSAAKVNAFLYGILGLLTAPLLLLGPGLAMIGGTEHAAGFGSTIFLALFLPFCYAVFGFVVGALLAFVYNAIAHAVGGIEVELQTESQLVNLVTPALEQTSLTETQRSTPPEFE
;
A
#
# COMPACT_ATOMS: atom_id res chain seq x y z
N MET A 1 -3.03 17.95 15.78
CA MET A 1 -2.43 18.00 14.43
C MET A 1 -1.07 17.36 14.50
N THR A 2 -0.76 16.43 13.60
CA THR A 2 0.51 15.68 13.61
C THR A 2 1.26 15.94 12.32
N THR A 3 2.51 16.39 12.39
CA THR A 3 3.30 16.71 11.19
C THR A 3 4.15 15.51 10.75
N ILE A 4 4.02 15.10 9.49
CA ILE A 4 4.84 14.05 8.87
C ILE A 4 6.08 14.69 8.25
N ARG A 5 7.21 14.59 8.96
CA ARG A 5 8.50 15.14 8.53
C ARG A 5 9.34 14.18 7.68
N SER A 6 9.04 12.88 7.69
CA SER A 6 9.78 11.87 6.94
C SER A 6 8.90 10.74 6.45
N ILE A 7 9.02 10.40 5.16
CA ILE A 7 8.37 9.24 4.54
C ILE A 7 9.41 8.14 4.33
N ARG A 8 9.04 6.89 4.66
CA ARG A 8 9.91 5.74 4.40
C ARG A 8 10.01 5.51 2.89
N VAL A 9 11.20 5.73 2.34
CA VAL A 9 11.50 5.58 0.90
C VAL A 9 11.07 4.22 0.36
N PHE A 10 11.36 3.14 1.09
CA PHE A 10 10.98 1.79 0.68
C PHE A 10 9.45 1.58 0.61
N SER A 11 8.70 2.22 1.51
CA SER A 11 7.23 2.14 1.50
C SER A 11 6.65 2.91 0.33
N ALA A 12 7.13 4.14 0.09
CA ALA A 12 6.70 4.96 -1.03
C ALA A 12 7.06 4.34 -2.39
N ALA A 13 8.25 3.75 -2.50
CA ALA A 13 8.69 3.04 -3.69
C ALA A 13 7.79 1.84 -4.01
N LYS A 14 7.45 1.02 -3.00
CA LYS A 14 6.51 -0.09 -3.18
C LYS A 14 5.14 0.37 -3.65
N VAL A 15 4.57 1.39 -3.00
CA VAL A 15 3.25 1.92 -3.37
C VAL A 15 3.24 2.40 -4.82
N ASN A 16 4.25 3.18 -5.23
CA ASN A 16 4.35 3.62 -6.62
C ASN A 16 4.62 2.46 -7.60
N ALA A 17 5.42 1.47 -7.22
CA ALA A 17 5.65 0.27 -8.04
C ALA A 17 4.36 -0.51 -8.30
N PHE A 18 3.52 -0.68 -7.28
CA PHE A 18 2.20 -1.30 -7.44
C PHE A 18 1.27 -0.44 -8.29
N LEU A 19 1.25 0.89 -8.06
CA LEU A 19 0.39 1.80 -8.82
C LEU A 19 0.74 1.78 -10.31
N TYR A 20 2.03 1.94 -10.64
CA TYR A 20 2.52 1.88 -12.02
C TYR A 20 2.46 0.47 -12.60
N GLY A 21 2.64 -0.57 -11.79
CA GLY A 21 2.46 -1.96 -12.21
C GLY A 21 1.02 -2.28 -12.60
N ILE A 22 0.04 -1.78 -11.84
CA ILE A 22 -1.39 -1.90 -12.17
C ILE A 22 -1.71 -1.11 -13.45
N LEU A 23 -1.19 0.12 -13.58
CA LEU A 23 -1.37 0.92 -14.81
C LEU A 23 -0.75 0.23 -16.03
N GLY A 24 0.45 -0.34 -15.90
CA GLY A 24 1.10 -1.13 -16.94
C GLY A 24 0.35 -2.42 -17.26
N LEU A 25 -0.22 -3.07 -16.24
CA LEU A 25 -1.05 -4.27 -16.45
C LEU A 25 -2.35 -3.94 -17.17
N LEU A 26 -2.91 -2.75 -16.94
CA LEU A 26 -4.11 -2.26 -17.64
C LEU A 26 -3.83 -1.99 -19.13
N THR A 27 -2.62 -1.56 -19.47
CA THR A 27 -2.22 -1.31 -20.86
C THR A 27 -1.83 -2.58 -21.62
N ALA A 28 -1.42 -3.65 -20.94
CA ALA A 28 -1.08 -4.94 -21.55
C ALA A 28 -2.19 -5.55 -22.44
N PRO A 29 -3.45 -5.71 -21.99
CA PRO A 29 -4.52 -6.23 -22.85
C PRO A 29 -4.87 -5.25 -23.98
N LEU A 30 -4.74 -3.94 -23.75
CA LEU A 30 -4.99 -2.92 -24.76
C LEU A 30 -3.99 -3.01 -25.93
N LEU A 31 -2.71 -3.29 -25.61
CA LEU A 31 -1.66 -3.51 -26.59
C LEU A 31 -1.88 -4.79 -27.41
N LEU A 32 -2.53 -5.80 -26.83
CA LEU A 32 -2.80 -7.08 -27.47
C LEU A 32 -4.02 -7.06 -28.41
N LEU A 33 -4.94 -6.10 -28.24
CA LEU A 33 -6.15 -5.98 -29.07
C LEU A 33 -5.84 -5.73 -30.56
N GLY A 34 -4.87 -4.89 -30.88
CA GLY A 34 -4.51 -4.59 -32.27
C GLY A 34 -4.04 -5.83 -33.06
N PRO A 35 -2.99 -6.51 -32.60
CA PRO A 35 -2.53 -7.76 -33.20
C PRO A 35 -3.59 -8.87 -33.14
N GLY A 36 -4.39 -8.94 -32.08
CA GLY A 36 -5.47 -9.92 -31.92
C GLY A 36 -6.57 -9.77 -32.97
N LEU A 37 -6.95 -8.54 -33.32
CA LEU A 37 -7.93 -8.27 -34.37
C LEU A 37 -7.35 -8.52 -35.78
N ALA A 38 -6.07 -8.22 -36.00
CA ALA A 38 -5.39 -8.47 -37.27
C ALA A 38 -5.26 -9.98 -37.60
N MET A 39 -5.08 -10.81 -36.58
CA MET A 39 -5.11 -12.28 -36.67
C MET A 39 -6.49 -12.81 -37.11
N ILE A 40 -7.57 -12.26 -36.55
CA ILE A 40 -8.95 -12.67 -36.90
C ILE A 40 -9.32 -12.23 -38.33
N GLY A 41 -8.78 -11.10 -38.79
CA GLY A 41 -9.01 -10.56 -40.13
C GLY A 41 -8.23 -11.25 -41.28
N GLY A 42 -7.45 -12.30 -41.00
CA GLY A 42 -6.74 -13.07 -42.04
C GLY A 42 -5.57 -12.32 -42.69
N THR A 43 -5.09 -11.23 -42.11
CA THR A 43 -3.92 -10.50 -42.63
C THR A 43 -2.63 -11.24 -42.28
N GLU A 44 -1.81 -11.59 -43.28
CA GLU A 44 -0.60 -12.42 -43.14
C GLU A 44 0.55 -11.76 -42.34
N HIS A 45 0.32 -10.62 -41.69
CA HIS A 45 1.28 -9.94 -40.82
C HIS A 45 1.43 -10.59 -39.43
N ALA A 46 1.03 -11.85 -39.26
CA ALA A 46 1.13 -12.64 -38.03
C ALA A 46 2.58 -12.81 -37.51
N ALA A 47 3.60 -12.43 -38.29
CA ALA A 47 5.02 -12.46 -37.91
C ALA A 47 5.37 -11.62 -36.66
N GLY A 48 4.47 -10.78 -36.15
CA GLY A 48 4.67 -9.97 -34.93
C GLY A 48 3.94 -10.45 -33.68
N PHE A 49 3.11 -11.49 -33.73
CA PHE A 49 2.21 -11.79 -32.60
C PHE A 49 2.96 -12.32 -31.37
N GLY A 50 3.92 -13.22 -31.56
CA GLY A 50 4.75 -13.75 -30.48
C GLY A 50 5.59 -12.66 -29.77
N SER A 51 6.13 -11.70 -30.53
CA SER A 51 6.87 -10.57 -29.96
C SER A 51 5.95 -9.58 -29.23
N THR A 52 4.71 -9.39 -29.69
CA THR A 52 3.73 -8.57 -28.97
C THR A 52 3.25 -9.19 -27.66
N ILE A 53 3.09 -10.53 -27.57
CA ILE A 53 2.81 -11.21 -26.29
C ILE A 53 3.96 -11.00 -25.32
N PHE A 54 5.19 -11.21 -25.78
CA PHE A 54 6.38 -11.04 -24.94
C PHE A 54 6.48 -9.59 -24.43
N LEU A 55 6.29 -8.61 -25.32
CA LEU A 55 6.30 -7.21 -24.95
C LEU A 55 5.14 -6.86 -24.01
N ALA A 56 3.94 -7.37 -24.22
CA ALA A 56 2.78 -7.12 -23.35
C ALA A 56 2.95 -7.68 -21.93
N LEU A 57 3.72 -8.76 -21.75
CA LEU A 57 4.08 -9.30 -20.43
C LEU A 57 5.28 -8.58 -19.80
N PHE A 58 6.24 -8.13 -20.62
CA PHE A 58 7.46 -7.49 -20.14
C PHE A 58 7.25 -6.01 -19.80
N LEU A 59 6.42 -5.30 -20.57
CA LEU A 59 6.16 -3.87 -20.41
C LEU A 59 5.59 -3.48 -19.03
N PRO A 60 4.59 -4.19 -18.45
CA PRO A 60 4.09 -3.92 -17.10
C PRO A 60 5.17 -4.06 -16.03
N PHE A 61 6.06 -5.04 -16.19
CA PHE A 61 7.17 -5.26 -15.26
C PHE A 61 8.17 -4.10 -15.32
N CYS A 62 8.54 -3.66 -16.53
CA CYS A 62 9.36 -2.46 -16.70
C CYS A 62 8.69 -1.21 -16.10
N TYR A 63 7.37 -1.07 -16.30
CA TYR A 63 6.60 0.05 -15.76
C TYR A 63 6.57 0.04 -14.23
N ALA A 64 6.42 -1.15 -13.61
CA ALA A 64 6.48 -1.31 -12.16
C ALA A 64 7.86 -0.96 -11.59
N VAL A 65 8.95 -1.39 -12.24
CA VAL A 65 10.32 -1.05 -11.85
C VAL A 65 10.57 0.45 -12.01
N PHE A 66 10.10 1.06 -13.10
CA PHE A 66 10.22 2.50 -13.29
C PHE A 66 9.45 3.28 -12.22
N GLY A 67 8.21 2.86 -11.92
CA GLY A 67 7.41 3.40 -10.82
C GLY A 67 8.11 3.24 -9.45
N PHE A 68 8.78 2.12 -9.21
CA PHE A 68 9.57 1.91 -8.00
C PHE A 68 10.70 2.94 -7.87
N VAL A 69 11.50 3.11 -8.93
CA VAL A 69 12.65 4.03 -8.95
C VAL A 69 12.19 5.48 -8.79
N VAL A 70 11.17 5.89 -9.55
CA VAL A 70 10.60 7.24 -9.47
C VAL A 70 9.98 7.47 -8.09
N GLY A 71 9.26 6.50 -7.53
CA GLY A 71 8.67 6.59 -6.20
C GLY A 71 9.72 6.71 -5.10
N ALA A 72 10.81 5.96 -5.20
CA ALA A 72 11.95 6.08 -4.28
C ALA A 72 12.60 7.46 -4.38
N LEU A 73 12.80 7.95 -5.61
CA LEU A 73 13.39 9.28 -5.86
C LEU A 73 12.51 10.39 -5.31
N LEU A 74 11.19 10.34 -5.54
CA LEU A 74 10.23 11.32 -5.01
C LEU A 74 10.24 11.34 -3.48
N ALA A 75 10.26 10.17 -2.83
CA ALA A 75 10.31 10.11 -1.38
C ALA A 75 11.63 10.65 -0.82
N PHE A 76 12.74 10.39 -1.51
CA PHE A 76 14.04 10.95 -1.15
C PHE A 76 14.04 12.49 -1.24
N VAL A 77 13.55 13.02 -2.36
CA VAL A 77 13.43 14.47 -2.57
C VAL A 77 12.47 15.10 -1.55
N TYR A 78 11.33 14.46 -1.26
CA TYR A 78 10.40 14.91 -0.23
C TYR A 78 11.08 15.03 1.13
N ASN A 79 11.84 14.00 1.55
CA ASN A 79 12.54 14.03 2.83
C ASN A 79 13.57 15.17 2.91
N ALA A 80 14.25 15.47 1.80
CA ALA A 80 15.20 16.58 1.72
C ALA A 80 14.50 17.95 1.86
N ILE A 81 13.38 18.15 1.16
CA ILE A 81 12.62 19.42 1.19
C ILE A 81 11.89 19.59 2.52
N ALA A 82 11.30 18.51 3.06
CA ALA A 82 10.57 18.52 4.33
C ALA A 82 11.47 18.95 5.50
N HIS A 83 12.77 18.68 5.44
CA HIS A 83 13.72 19.15 6.44
C HIS A 83 13.85 20.69 6.45
N ALA A 84 13.68 21.34 5.30
CA ALA A 84 13.80 22.79 5.13
C ALA A 84 12.48 23.55 5.30
N VAL A 85 11.34 22.98 4.87
CA VAL A 85 10.05 23.68 4.78
C VAL A 85 9.08 23.35 5.93
N GLY A 86 9.33 22.28 6.69
CA GLY A 86 8.52 21.93 7.87
C GLY A 86 7.61 20.70 7.69
N GLY A 87 7.65 20.01 6.54
CA GLY A 87 6.87 18.78 6.30
C GLY A 87 5.38 19.02 6.03
N ILE A 88 4.60 17.95 5.90
CA ILE A 88 3.15 17.99 5.65
C ILE A 88 2.41 17.70 6.96
N GLU A 89 1.46 18.55 7.34
CA GLU A 89 0.54 18.28 8.45
C GLU A 89 -0.51 17.25 8.04
N VAL A 90 -0.68 16.22 8.86
CA VAL A 90 -1.62 15.13 8.61
C VAL A 90 -2.51 14.94 9.83
N GLU A 91 -3.81 14.82 9.60
CA GLU A 91 -4.78 14.45 10.61
C GLU A 91 -4.85 12.92 10.69
N LEU A 92 -4.39 12.36 11.80
CA LEU A 92 -4.37 10.91 12.02
C LEU A 92 -5.61 10.52 12.83
N GLN A 93 -6.50 9.75 12.23
CA GLN A 93 -7.55 9.05 12.98
C GLN A 93 -6.92 7.81 13.62
N THR A 94 -6.62 7.89 14.92
CA THR A 94 -6.14 6.73 15.67
C THR A 94 -7.36 5.91 16.08
N GLU A 95 -7.54 4.71 15.52
CA GLU A 95 -8.54 3.74 15.98
C GLU A 95 -8.13 3.14 17.34
N SER A 96 -8.14 3.97 18.39
CA SER A 96 -7.85 3.56 19.78
C SER A 96 -9.05 2.92 20.48
N GLN A 97 -9.89 2.18 19.75
CA GLN A 97 -11.12 1.59 20.32
C GLN A 97 -10.82 0.35 21.18
N LEU A 98 -9.73 -0.38 20.91
CA LEU A 98 -9.39 -1.58 21.67
C LEU A 98 -8.85 -1.30 23.09
N VAL A 99 -8.23 -0.15 23.33
CA VAL A 99 -7.71 0.23 24.67
C VAL A 99 -8.84 0.69 25.61
N ASN A 100 -9.85 1.39 25.08
CA ASN A 100 -10.97 1.87 25.89
C ASN A 100 -11.97 0.76 26.26
N LEU A 101 -12.01 -0.33 25.49
CA LEU A 101 -12.88 -1.48 25.79
C LEU A 101 -12.29 -2.44 26.83
N VAL A 102 -10.96 -2.48 26.98
CA VAL A 102 -10.27 -3.42 27.89
C VAL A 102 -9.98 -2.81 29.25
N THR A 103 -9.69 -1.51 29.32
CA THR A 103 -9.34 -0.80 30.58
C THR A 103 -10.43 -0.91 31.68
N PRO A 104 -11.73 -0.69 31.43
CA PRO A 104 -12.73 -0.80 32.49
C PRO A 104 -12.99 -2.24 32.95
N ALA A 105 -12.72 -3.26 32.11
CA ALA A 105 -12.97 -4.66 32.43
C ALA A 105 -11.92 -5.25 33.40
N LEU A 106 -10.66 -4.82 33.29
CA LEU A 106 -9.59 -5.28 34.18
C LEU A 106 -9.63 -4.60 35.56
N GLU A 107 -10.18 -3.39 35.64
CA GLU A 107 -10.36 -2.66 36.91
C GLU A 107 -11.54 -3.20 37.73
N GLN A 108 -12.60 -3.68 37.08
CA GLN A 108 -13.74 -4.32 37.77
C GLN A 108 -13.41 -5.71 38.31
N THR A 109 -12.52 -6.44 37.63
CA THR A 109 -12.16 -7.81 38.04
C THR A 109 -11.27 -7.80 39.29
N SER A 110 -10.35 -6.84 39.41
CA SER A 110 -9.49 -6.68 40.60
C SER A 110 -10.23 -6.17 41.85
N LEU A 111 -11.26 -5.33 41.67
CA LEU A 111 -12.15 -4.89 42.76
C LEU A 111 -13.07 -6.02 43.26
N THR A 112 -13.46 -6.94 42.37
CA THR A 112 -14.33 -8.09 42.71
C THR A 112 -13.56 -9.20 43.43
N GLU A 113 -12.28 -9.39 43.10
CA GLU A 113 -11.44 -10.41 43.73
C GLU A 113 -11.03 -10.04 45.16
N THR A 114 -10.80 -8.76 45.44
CA THR A 114 -10.49 -8.24 46.79
C THR A 114 -11.69 -8.37 47.76
N GLN A 115 -12.92 -8.32 47.25
CA GLN A 115 -14.15 -8.48 48.06
C GLN A 115 -14.52 -9.95 48.34
N ARG A 116 -13.90 -10.92 47.65
CA ARG A 116 -14.24 -12.35 47.80
C ARG A 116 -13.34 -13.10 48.79
N SER A 117 -12.28 -12.47 49.32
CA SER A 117 -11.30 -13.13 50.20
C SER A 117 -11.55 -12.99 51.71
N THR A 118 -12.64 -12.37 52.15
CA THR A 118 -13.07 -12.46 53.57
C THR A 118 -13.90 -13.73 53.77
N PRO A 119 -13.41 -14.72 54.55
CA PRO A 119 -14.20 -15.89 54.91
C PRO A 119 -15.45 -15.45 55.69
N PRO A 120 -16.59 -16.15 55.57
CA PRO A 120 -17.73 -15.90 56.44
C PRO A 120 -17.30 -16.19 57.88
N GLU A 121 -17.27 -15.15 58.72
CA GLU A 121 -17.22 -15.33 60.17
C GLU A 121 -18.52 -16.04 60.57
N PHE A 122 -18.37 -17.27 61.03
CA PHE A 122 -19.44 -18.05 61.64
C PHE A 122 -19.75 -17.43 63.00
N GLU A 123 -20.92 -16.79 63.13
CA GLU A 123 -21.59 -16.60 64.44
C GLU A 123 -22.66 -17.68 64.64
#